data_AF-A0A2M6P2U3-F1
#
_entry.id   AF-A0A2M6P2U3-F1
#
_cell.length_a   1.000
_cell.length_b   1.000
_cell.length_c   1.000
_cell.angle_alpha   90.00
_cell.angle_beta   90.00
_cell.angle_gamma   90.00
#
_symmetry.space_group_name_H-M   'P 1'
#
loop_
_entity.id
_entity.type
_entity.pdbx_description
1 polymer ?
#
loop_
_entity_poly.entity_id
_entity_poly.type
_entity_poly.pdbx_seq_one_letter_code
_entity_poly.pdbx_strand_id
1 'polypeptide(L)' 'PSDYNGVMGVPISFLDKYSPEQFEIVGSNRGVDQDPKGIYGRGTYLDDKETFKRLFIKHKKKTI' A
#
# COMPACT_ATOMS: atom_id res chain seq x y z
N PRO A 1 -8.15 0.46 -10.64
CA PRO A 1 -6.98 0.96 -9.87
C PRO A 1 -6.24 2.10 -10.56
N SER A 2 -6.19 2.15 -11.89
CA SER A 2 -5.57 3.23 -12.67
C SER A 2 -6.28 4.58 -12.52
N ASP A 3 -7.52 4.55 -12.04
CA ASP A 3 -8.46 5.64 -11.85
C ASP A 3 -8.50 6.17 -10.41
N TYR A 4 -7.69 5.60 -9.51
CA TYR A 4 -7.64 5.99 -8.11
C TYR A 4 -6.39 6.80 -7.79
N ASN A 5 -6.59 8.05 -7.38
CA ASN A 5 -5.50 9.01 -7.13
C ASN A 5 -4.93 8.98 -5.70
N GLY A 6 -5.50 8.15 -4.81
CA GLY A 6 -5.07 8.01 -3.42
C GLY A 6 -4.00 6.94 -3.20
N VAL A 7 -3.77 6.60 -1.92
CA VAL A 7 -2.89 5.48 -1.53
C VAL A 7 -3.66 4.16 -1.62
N MET A 8 -3.09 3.18 -2.31
CA MET A 8 -3.67 1.85 -2.51
C MET A 8 -2.90 0.79 -1.74
N GLY A 9 -3.62 -0.09 -1.02
CA GLY A 9 -3.06 -1.30 -0.45
C GLY A 9 -3.08 -2.46 -1.45
N VAL A 10 -1.92 -2.90 -1.93
CA VAL A 10 -1.77 -3.98 -2.92
C VAL A 10 -0.99 -5.17 -2.36
N PRO A 11 -1.20 -6.40 -2.87
CA PRO A 11 -0.32 -7.52 -2.57
C PRO A 11 1.09 -7.29 -3.17
N ILE A 12 2.11 -7.91 -2.60
CA ILE A 12 3.50 -7.80 -3.09
C ILE A 12 3.62 -8.19 -4.58
N SER A 13 2.89 -9.22 -5.00
CA SER A 13 2.85 -9.70 -6.40
C SER A 13 2.28 -8.71 -7.40
N PHE A 14 1.73 -7.57 -6.94
CA PHE A 14 1.38 -6.47 -7.82
C PHE A 14 2.61 -5.88 -8.52
N LEU A 15 3.76 -5.83 -7.84
CA LEU A 15 5.00 -5.29 -8.41
C LEU A 15 5.60 -6.20 -9.48
N ASP A 16 5.22 -7.48 -9.54
CA ASP A 16 5.64 -8.39 -10.60
C ASP A 16 4.89 -8.14 -11.91
N LYS A 17 3.66 -7.61 -11.81
CA LYS A 17 2.74 -7.41 -12.95
C LYS A 17 2.76 -5.99 -13.50
N TYR A 18 3.16 -5.03 -12.70
CA TYR A 18 3.12 -3.60 -13.03
C TYR A 18 4.47 -2.96 -12.81
N SER A 19 4.83 -2.01 -13.68
CA SER A 19 6.16 -1.40 -13.63
C SER A 19 6.34 -0.58 -12.35
N PRO A 20 7.42 -0.83 -11.56
CA PRO A 20 7.75 0.00 -10.39
C PRO A 20 7.91 1.48 -10.72
N GLU A 21 8.18 1.83 -11.98
CA GLU A 21 8.31 3.22 -12.39
C GLU A 21 7.00 4.01 -12.34
N GLN A 22 5.84 3.33 -12.34
CA GLN A 22 4.53 3.97 -12.30
C GLN A 22 4.10 4.40 -10.88
N PHE A 23 4.74 3.81 -9.85
CA PHE A 23 4.27 3.91 -8.48
C PHE A 23 5.40 4.27 -7.51
N GLU A 24 5.05 5.02 -6.48
CA GLU A 24 5.87 5.25 -5.29
C GLU A 24 5.42 4.29 -4.20
N ILE A 25 6.36 3.58 -3.55
CA ILE A 25 6.08 2.79 -2.36
C ILE A 25 6.03 3.73 -1.16
N VAL A 26 4.84 3.91 -0.60
CA VAL A 26 4.57 4.79 0.54
C VAL A 26 4.84 4.06 1.86
N GLY A 27 4.68 2.74 1.88
CA GLY A 27 4.92 1.92 3.06
C GLY A 27 4.35 0.52 2.93
N SER A 28 4.19 -0.15 4.06
CA SER A 28 3.53 -1.45 4.18
C SER A 28 2.83 -1.56 5.53
N ASN A 29 1.92 -2.53 5.67
CA ASN A 29 1.40 -2.86 6.99
C ASN A 29 2.57 -3.30 7.90
N ARG A 30 2.90 -2.52 8.92
CA ARG A 30 3.90 -2.86 9.95
C ARG A 30 3.21 -3.27 11.25
N GLY A 31 3.96 -3.85 12.20
CA GLY A 31 3.45 -4.04 13.56
C GLY A 31 3.20 -2.69 14.23
N VAL A 32 2.24 -2.63 15.14
CA VAL A 32 1.82 -1.39 15.84
C VAL A 32 3.03 -0.68 16.50
N ASP A 33 3.97 -1.44 17.04
CA ASP A 33 5.18 -0.93 17.68
C ASP A 33 6.17 -0.23 16.72
N GLN A 34 6.04 -0.46 15.42
CA GLN A 34 6.87 0.17 14.38
C GLN A 34 6.20 1.40 13.75
N ASP A 35 4.96 1.69 14.13
CA ASP A 35 4.21 2.85 13.66
C ASP A 35 3.54 3.57 14.84
N PRO A 36 4.31 4.40 15.57
CA PRO A 36 3.80 5.11 16.74
C PRO A 36 2.67 6.09 16.42
N LYS A 37 2.41 6.40 15.14
CA LYS A 37 1.28 7.24 14.69
C LYS A 37 0.06 6.41 14.27
N GLY A 38 0.17 5.09 14.16
CA GLY A 38 -0.91 4.18 13.79
C GLY A 38 -1.50 4.41 12.40
N ILE A 39 -0.76 5.07 11.50
CA ILE A 39 -1.16 5.40 10.12
C ILE A 39 -1.11 4.16 9.20
N TYR A 40 -0.11 3.30 9.38
CA TYR A 40 0.18 2.10 8.58
C TYR A 40 0.34 0.81 9.42
N GLY A 41 0.36 0.91 10.76
CA GLY A 41 0.62 -0.18 11.70
C GLY A 41 -0.56 -1.10 12.00
N ARG A 42 -1.73 -0.86 11.40
CA ARG A 42 -2.92 -1.70 11.59
C ARG A 42 -2.94 -2.83 10.58
N GLY A 43 -3.32 -4.03 11.01
CA GLY A 43 -3.65 -5.13 10.11
C GLY A 43 -4.75 -4.70 9.14
N THR A 44 -4.75 -5.27 7.93
CA THR A 44 -5.81 -5.01 6.96
C THR A 44 -6.94 -6.00 7.21
N TYR A 45 -8.16 -5.53 7.46
CA TYR A 45 -9.32 -6.38 7.73
C TYR A 45 -10.31 -6.36 6.56
N LEU A 46 -10.89 -7.50 6.26
CA LEU A 46 -12.03 -7.66 5.35
C LEU A 46 -13.05 -8.54 6.08
N ASP A 47 -14.28 -8.03 6.24
CA ASP A 47 -15.34 -8.72 6.97
C ASP A 47 -14.89 -9.21 8.37
N ASP A 48 -14.27 -8.30 9.12
CA ASP A 48 -13.69 -8.53 10.47
C ASP A 48 -12.58 -9.59 10.56
N LYS A 49 -12.13 -10.12 9.42
CA LYS A 49 -11.01 -11.08 9.36
C LYS A 49 -9.73 -10.36 8.95
N GLU A 50 -8.66 -10.56 9.71
CA GLU A 50 -7.34 -10.07 9.29
C GLU A 50 -6.94 -10.75 7.98
N THR A 51 -6.47 -9.95 7.04
CA THR A 51 -6.01 -10.37 5.72
C THR A 51 -4.50 -10.20 5.61
N PHE A 52 -3.93 -10.63 4.48
CA PHE A 52 -2.51 -10.50 4.22
C PHE A 52 -2.03 -9.04 4.30
N LYS A 53 -0.80 -8.87 4.78
CA LYS A 53 -0.10 -7.58 4.77
C LYS A 53 -0.03 -7.05 3.33
N ARG A 54 -0.26 -5.75 3.19
CA ARG A 54 -0.26 -5.05 1.90
C ARG A 54 0.88 -4.04 1.83
N LEU A 55 1.35 -3.81 0.62
CA LEU A 55 2.15 -2.64 0.29
C LEU A 55 1.24 -1.47 0.00
N PHE A 56 1.59 -0.30 0.50
CA PHE A 56 0.90 0.94 0.21
C PHE A 56 1.64 1.64 -0.92
N ILE A 57 0.95 1.80 -2.06
CA ILE A 57 1.49 2.45 -3.25
C ILE A 57 0.66 3.67 -3.63
N LYS A 58 1.29 4.63 -4.32
CA LYS A 58 0.62 5.77 -4.93
C LYS A 58 1.19 5.99 -6.33
N HIS A 59 0.39 6.45 -7.28
CA HIS A 59 0.91 6.85 -8.58
C HIS A 59 1.97 7.95 -8.43
N LYS A 60 3.13 7.78 -9.09
CA LYS A 60 4.10 8.88 -9.20
C LYS A 60 3.42 10.03 -9.94
N LYS A 61 3.57 11.27 -9.44
CA LYS A 61 3.15 12.44 -10.21
C LYS A 61 4.03 12.50 -11.45
N LYS A 62 3.43 12.58 -12.65
CA LYS A 62 4.20 12.94 -13.85
C LYS A 62 4.75 14.34 -13.63
N THR A 63 6.06 14.46 -13.48
CA THR A 63 6.75 15.74 -13.61
C THR A 63 6.58 16.16 -15.07
N ILE A 64 5.89 17.29 -15.28
CA ILE A 64 5.76 17.93 -16.60
C ILE A 64 7.09 18.62 -16.90
#